data_AF-A0A3B0RQA3-F1
#
_entry.id   AF-A0A3B0RQA3-F1
#
_cell.length_a   1.000
_cell.length_b   1.000
_cell.length_c   1.000
_cell.angle_alpha   90.00
_cell.angle_beta   90.00
_cell.angle_gamma   90.00
#
_symmetry.space_group_name_H-M   'P 1'
#
loop_
_entity.id
_entity.type
_entity.pdbx_description
1 polymer ?
#
loop_
_entity_poly.entity_id
_entity_poly.type
_entity_poly.pdbx_seq_one_letter_code
_entity_poly.pdbx_strand_id
1 'polypeptide(L)' 'SKGAVIDYSGGLNDDGAMQLEGEIAYPTGMSAPFKGTWTLNEDGTVTQYFQQYDSKKEVWNDWFTGTYKKKGAN' A
#
# COMPACT_ATOMS: atom_id res chain seq x y z
N SER A 1 1.93 19.80 -6.08
CA SER A 1 2.41 18.42 -6.28
C SER A 1 1.66 17.84 -7.47
N LYS A 2 2.36 17.27 -8.48
CA LYS A 2 1.70 16.43 -9.49
C LYS A 2 1.63 15.03 -8.87
N GLY A 3 0.42 14.53 -8.58
CA GLY A 3 0.22 13.25 -7.87
C GLY A 3 0.76 12.04 -8.65
N ALA A 4 0.89 10.91 -7.96
CA ALA A 4 1.13 9.61 -8.58
C ALA A 4 -0.19 8.88 -8.80
N VAL A 5 -0.25 8.01 -9.81
CA VAL A 5 -1.37 7.10 -10.05
C VAL A 5 -0.95 5.71 -9.62
N ILE A 6 -1.81 5.00 -8.88
CA ILE A 6 -1.59 3.62 -8.47
C ILE A 6 -2.68 2.79 -9.12
N ASP A 7 -2.28 1.78 -9.88
CA ASP A 7 -3.17 0.76 -10.44
C ASP A 7 -2.77 -0.59 -9.84
N TYR A 8 -3.67 -1.18 -9.06
CA TYR A 8 -3.42 -2.41 -8.32
C TYR A 8 -4.71 -3.16 -8.02
N SER A 9 -4.58 -4.47 -7.86
CA SER A 9 -5.69 -5.35 -7.52
C SER A 9 -5.21 -6.49 -6.66
N GLY A 10 -6.15 -7.23 -6.09
CA GLY A 10 -5.85 -8.31 -5.16
C GLY A 10 -7.04 -8.66 -4.31
N GLY A 11 -6.77 -9.19 -3.11
CA GLY A 11 -7.79 -9.75 -2.25
C GLY A 11 -7.29 -9.97 -0.83
N LEU A 12 -8.11 -10.67 -0.04
CA LEU A 12 -7.70 -11.09 1.29
C LEU A 12 -6.65 -12.21 1.20
N ASN A 13 -5.62 -12.13 2.02
CA ASN A 13 -4.69 -13.23 2.26
C ASN A 13 -5.22 -14.17 3.36
N ASP A 14 -4.45 -15.22 3.66
CA ASP A 14 -4.82 -16.24 4.65
C ASP A 14 -4.97 -15.69 6.09
N ASP A 15 -4.29 -14.57 6.39
CA ASP A 15 -4.37 -13.87 7.67
C ASP A 15 -5.54 -12.86 7.74
N GLY A 16 -6.34 -12.77 6.66
CA GLY A 16 -7.46 -11.82 6.56
C GLY A 16 -7.03 -10.36 6.30
N ALA A 17 -5.76 -10.11 6.00
CA ALA A 17 -5.31 -8.80 5.53
C ALA A 17 -5.61 -8.64 4.03
N MET A 18 -6.02 -7.44 3.60
CA MET A 18 -6.14 -7.14 2.18
C MET A 18 -4.75 -6.87 1.62
N GLN A 19 -4.35 -7.62 0.59
CA GLN A 19 -3.09 -7.43 -0.12
C GLN A 19 -3.39 -7.12 -1.59
N LEU A 20 -2.91 -5.96 -2.05
CA LEU A 20 -3.01 -5.52 -3.44
C LEU A 20 -1.62 -5.36 -4.02
N GLU A 21 -1.44 -5.78 -5.27
CA GLU A 21 -0.20 -5.64 -6.02
C GLU A 21 -0.49 -5.05 -7.41
N GLY A 22 0.48 -4.29 -7.93
CA GLY A 22 0.36 -3.61 -9.20
C GLY A 22 1.51 -2.65 -9.44
N GLU A 23 1.21 -1.45 -9.96
CA GLU A 23 2.21 -0.48 -10.39
C GLU A 23 1.86 0.94 -9.92
N ILE A 24 2.89 1.70 -9.55
CA ILE A 24 2.79 3.15 -9.34
C ILE A 24 3.42 3.88 -10.53
N ALA A 25 2.72 4.86 -11.07
CA ALA A 25 3.17 5.69 -12.19
C ALA A 25 3.32 7.16 -11.76
N TYR A 26 4.48 7.74 -12.07
CA TYR A 26 4.81 9.12 -11.77
C TYR A 26 4.68 10.01 -13.02
N PRO A 27 4.37 11.31 -12.86
CA PRO A 27 4.30 12.27 -13.97
C PRO A 27 5.60 12.46 -14.76
N THR A 28 6.72 11.97 -14.24
CA THR A 28 8.03 11.94 -14.90
C THR A 28 8.16 10.83 -15.95
N GLY A 29 7.17 9.94 -16.06
CA GLY A 29 7.20 8.75 -16.90
C GLY A 29 7.88 7.54 -16.23
N MET A 30 8.32 7.68 -14.97
CA MET A 30 8.81 6.54 -14.19
C MET A 30 7.64 5.72 -13.66
N SER A 31 7.76 4.41 -13.71
CA SER A 31 6.90 3.50 -12.97
C SER A 31 7.68 2.42 -12.23
N ALA A 32 7.04 1.81 -11.24
CA ALA A 32 7.64 0.75 -10.44
C ALA A 32 6.57 -0.21 -9.88
N PRO A 33 6.91 -1.49 -9.67
CA PRO A 33 6.05 -2.40 -8.92
C PRO A 33 5.70 -1.81 -7.56
N PHE A 34 4.44 -1.94 -7.19
CA PHE A 34 3.87 -1.36 -5.99
C PHE A 34 2.96 -2.37 -5.31
N LYS A 35 3.00 -2.41 -3.98
CA LYS A 35 2.10 -3.24 -3.20
C LYS A 35 1.56 -2.48 -1.99
N GLY A 36 0.34 -2.80 -1.63
CA GLY A 36 -0.30 -2.28 -0.43
C GLY A 36 -0.89 -3.41 0.40
N THR A 37 -0.70 -3.30 1.71
CA THR A 37 -1.29 -4.19 2.70
C THR A 37 -2.18 -3.38 3.65
N TRP A 38 -3.39 -3.85 3.87
CA TRP A 38 -4.30 -3.33 4.89
C TRP A 38 -4.55 -4.39 5.94
N THR A 39 -4.07 -4.14 7.15
CA THR A 39 -4.20 -5.06 8.29
C THR A 39 -5.19 -4.49 9.29
N LEU A 40 -6.25 -5.25 9.58
CA LEU A 40 -7.16 -4.93 10.67
C LEU A 40 -6.47 -5.22 12.01
N ASN A 41 -6.38 -4.22 12.87
CA ASN A 41 -5.82 -4.34 14.21
C ASN A 41 -6.92 -4.72 15.21
N GLU A 42 -6.52 -5.26 16.36
CA GLU A 42 -7.44 -5.66 17.44
C GLU A 42 -8.31 -4.51 17.97
N ASP A 43 -7.79 -3.28 17.92
CA ASP A 43 -8.50 -2.05 18.33
C ASP A 43 -9.49 -1.52 17.26
N GLY A 44 -9.70 -2.28 16.19
CA GLY A 44 -10.59 -1.92 15.08
C GLY A 44 -10.02 -0.88 14.13
N THR A 45 -8.78 -0.44 14.32
CA THR A 45 -8.07 0.41 13.36
C THR A 45 -7.49 -0.42 12.22
N VAL A 46 -7.19 0.22 11.09
CA VAL A 46 -6.57 -0.46 9.93
C VAL A 46 -5.22 0.16 9.63
N THR A 47 -4.16 -0.63 9.71
CA THR A 47 -2.82 -0.25 9.27
C THR A 47 -2.74 -0.37 7.75
N GLN A 48 -2.39 0.71 7.07
CA GLN A 48 -2.10 0.75 5.64
C GLN A 48 -0.58 0.80 5.49
N TYR A 49 -0.01 -0.19 4.81
CA TYR A 49 1.43 -0.29 4.59
C TYR A 49 1.71 -0.47 3.10
N PHE A 50 2.31 0.53 2.49
CA PHE A 50 2.58 0.58 1.06
C PHE A 50 4.08 0.53 0.80
N GLN A 51 4.47 -0.25 -0.18
CA GLN A 51 5.86 -0.41 -0.59
C GLN A 51 6.00 -0.25 -2.10
N GLN A 52 7.10 0.38 -2.49
CA GLN A 52 7.53 0.48 -3.88
C GLN A 52 8.81 -0.33 -4.07
N TYR A 53 8.86 -1.11 -5.14
CA TYR A 53 10.08 -1.85 -5.49
C TYR A 53 11.15 -0.92 -6.08
N ASP A 54 12.39 -1.07 -5.61
CA ASP A 54 13.59 -0.44 -6.16
C ASP A 54 14.39 -1.49 -6.92
N SER A 55 14.27 -1.47 -8.25
CA SER A 55 14.93 -2.43 -9.14
C SER A 55 16.45 -2.33 -9.15
N LYS A 56 17.04 -1.21 -8.68
CA LYS A 56 18.50 -1.06 -8.61
C LYS A 56 19.09 -1.78 -7.41
N LYS A 57 18.31 -1.90 -6.34
CA LYS A 57 18.72 -2.53 -5.07
C LYS A 57 18.07 -3.89 -4.85
N GLU A 58 17.12 -4.26 -5.72
CA GLU A 58 16.31 -5.47 -5.64
C GLU A 58 15.55 -5.60 -4.31
N VAL A 59 15.09 -4.48 -3.75
CA VAL A 59 14.37 -4.43 -2.46
C VAL A 59 13.04 -3.69 -2.57
N TRP A 60 12.11 -4.01 -1.67
CA TRP A 60 10.90 -3.22 -1.44
C TRP A 60 11.21 -2.12 -0.41
N ASN A 61 11.04 -0.86 -0.79
CA ASN A 61 11.16 0.27 0.11
C ASN A 61 9.79 0.71 0.62
N ASP A 62 9.75 1.16 1.87
CA ASP A 62 8.57 1.77 2.46
C ASP A 62 8.23 3.06 1.71
N TRP A 63 6.99 3.15 1.26
CA TRP A 63 6.46 4.33 0.57
C TRP A 63 5.52 5.11 1.47
N PHE A 64 4.66 4.41 2.20
CA PHE A 64 3.73 5.02 3.15
C PHE A 64 3.31 4.02 4.22
N THR A 65 3.24 4.49 5.47
CA THR A 65 2.59 3.78 6.57
C THR A 65 1.60 4.72 7.23
N GLY A 66 0.34 4.31 7.31
CA GLY A 66 -0.70 5.11 7.92
C GLY A 66 -1.70 4.25 8.68
N THR A 67 -2.48 4.89 9.53
CA THR A 67 -3.54 4.22 10.28
C THR A 67 -4.87 4.88 9.96
N TYR A 68 -5.80 4.09 9.43
CA TYR A 68 -7.19 4.49 9.34
C TYR A 68 -7.90 4.17 10.66
N LYS A 69 -8.58 5.17 11.20
CA LYS A 69 -9.49 5.01 12.35
C LYS A 69 -10.87 5.46 11.91
N LYS A 70 -11.87 4.58 12.01
CA LYS A 70 -13.25 4.96 11.73
C LYS A 70 -13.70 5.96 12.79
N LYS A 71 -14.20 7.13 12.37
CA LYS A 71 -14.76 8.12 13.30
C LYS A 71 -15.98 7.50 14.00
N GLY A 72 -15.88 7.25 15.30
CA GLY A 72 -16.92 6.60 16.11
C GLY A 72 -16.64 5.13 16.49
N ALA A 73 -15.45 4.60 16.22
CA ALA A 73 -14.93 3.48 17.01
C ALA A 73 -14.67 4.03 18.42
N ASN A 74 -15.49 3.60 19.38
CA ASN A 74 -15.41 4.00 20.79
C ASN A 74 -14.15 3.43 21.44
#